data_AF-X1DYU5-F1
#
_entry.id   AF-X1DYU5-F1
#
_cell.length_a   1.000
_cell.length_b   1.000
_cell.length_c   1.000
_cell.angle_alpha   90.00
_cell.angle_beta   90.00
_cell.angle_gamma   90.00
#
_symmetry.space_group_name_H-M   'P 1'
#
loop_
_entity.id
_entity.type
_entity.pdbx_description
1 polymer ?
#
loop_
_entity_poly.entity_id
_entity_poly.type
_entity_poly.pdbx_seq_one_letter_code
_entity_poly.pdbx_strand_id
1 'polypeptide(L)'
;DEEGYHCTRCGACVIADITRSAEEKGLKWYMVGGGSHAIRIIKNIHPQAVLGIACFDEAMMAIENISKYGIPIQAVLLSKDGCVNTEVDFDAVQTKLDIQ
;
A
#
# COMPACT_ATOMS: atom_id res chain seq x y z
N ASP A 1 -0.92 -11.09 -11.11
CA ASP A 1 -1.90 -10.99 -12.19
C ASP A 1 -2.06 -9.51 -12.55
N GLU A 2 -3.17 -9.11 -13.16
CA GLU A 2 -3.44 -7.70 -13.50
C GLU A 2 -3.62 -6.79 -12.27
N GLU A 3 -3.93 -7.34 -11.10
CA GLU A 3 -4.08 -6.61 -9.83
C GLU A 3 -2.78 -6.56 -9.01
N GLY A 4 -1.81 -7.41 -9.34
CA GLY A 4 -0.47 -7.38 -8.76
C GLY A 4 0.03 -8.72 -8.26
N TYR A 5 0.83 -8.69 -7.21
CA TYR A 5 1.32 -9.84 -6.48
C TYR A 5 0.37 -10.20 -5.35
N HIS A 6 0.24 -11.50 -5.06
CA HIS A 6 -0.59 -12.01 -3.97
C HIS A 6 0.28 -12.69 -2.94
N CYS A 7 0.12 -12.30 -1.68
CA CYS A 7 0.83 -12.95 -0.58
C CYS A 7 0.28 -14.37 -0.39
N THR A 8 1.16 -15.37 -0.43
CA THR A 8 0.80 -16.78 -0.15
C THR A 8 0.75 -17.11 1.34
N ARG A 9 0.95 -16.10 2.22
CA ARG A 9 0.93 -16.23 3.68
C ARG A 9 1.91 -17.29 4.21
N CYS A 10 3.11 -17.32 3.64
CA CYS A 10 4.17 -18.24 4.08
C CYS A 10 4.74 -17.92 5.47
N GLY A 11 4.44 -16.74 6.04
CA GLY A 11 4.92 -16.31 7.36
C GLY A 11 6.38 -15.82 7.39
N ALA A 12 7.03 -15.68 6.22
CA ALA A 12 8.43 -15.28 6.14
C ALA A 12 8.68 -13.76 6.30
N CYS A 13 7.63 -12.94 6.16
CA CYS A 13 7.75 -11.49 6.26
C CYS A 13 6.43 -10.85 6.74
N VAL A 14 6.54 -9.58 7.14
CA VAL A 14 5.44 -8.75 7.67
C VAL A 14 4.25 -8.57 6.71
N ILE A 15 4.46 -8.81 5.40
CA ILE A 15 3.39 -8.69 4.38
C ILE A 15 2.22 -9.63 4.71
N ALA A 16 2.48 -10.80 5.28
CA ALA A 16 1.41 -11.72 5.69
C ALA A 16 0.51 -11.11 6.77
N ASP A 17 1.09 -10.43 7.76
CA ASP A 17 0.35 -9.77 8.85
C ASP A 17 -0.40 -8.53 8.36
N ILE A 18 0.20 -7.74 7.45
CA ILE A 18 -0.46 -6.59 6.82
C ILE A 18 -1.65 -7.05 5.98
N THR A 19 -1.46 -8.10 5.17
CA THR A 19 -2.51 -8.67 4.32
C THR A 19 -3.69 -9.14 5.19
N ARG A 20 -3.42 -9.89 6.26
CA ARG A 20 -4.45 -10.33 7.21
C ARG A 20 -5.19 -9.14 7.83
N SER A 21 -4.45 -8.14 8.30
CA SER A 21 -5.04 -6.97 8.96
C SER A 21 -5.92 -6.15 8.03
N ALA A 22 -5.52 -5.97 6.77
CA ALA A 22 -6.31 -5.27 5.77
C ALA A 22 -7.61 -6.03 5.42
N GLU A 23 -7.51 -7.35 5.21
CA GLU A 23 -8.66 -8.20 4.90
C GLU A 23 -9.67 -8.29 6.05
N GLU A 24 -9.20 -8.44 7.30
CA GLU A 24 -10.05 -8.47 8.50
C GLU A 24 -10.85 -7.17 8.68
N LYS A 25 -10.31 -6.04 8.21
CA LYS A 25 -10.97 -4.74 8.19
C LYS A 25 -11.87 -4.52 6.96
N GLY A 26 -11.95 -5.49 6.05
CA GLY A 26 -12.72 -5.39 4.81
C GLY A 26 -12.15 -4.41 3.78
N LEU A 27 -10.85 -4.08 3.90
CA LEU A 27 -10.17 -3.18 2.96
C LEU A 27 -9.76 -3.93 1.69
N LYS A 28 -9.80 -3.24 0.55
CA LYS A 28 -9.19 -3.74 -0.68
C LYS A 28 -7.68 -3.57 -0.60
N TRP A 29 -6.96 -4.69 -0.61
CA TRP A 29 -5.50 -4.74 -0.49
C TRP A 29 -4.85 -5.13 -1.82
N TYR A 30 -3.83 -4.38 -2.22
CA TYR A 30 -3.07 -4.60 -3.46
C TYR A 30 -1.58 -4.50 -3.19
N MET A 31 -0.80 -5.41 -3.76
CA MET A 31 0.66 -5.38 -3.73
C MET A 31 1.18 -5.33 -5.16
N VAL A 32 1.86 -4.25 -5.54
CA VAL A 32 2.25 -4.01 -6.94
C VAL A 32 3.71 -3.61 -7.07
N GLY A 33 4.33 -4.02 -8.18
CA GLY A 33 5.69 -3.64 -8.53
C GLY A 33 5.71 -2.32 -9.30
N GLY A 34 5.53 -1.20 -8.59
CA GLY A 34 5.74 0.15 -9.13
C GLY A 34 4.52 1.07 -9.07
N GLY A 35 4.80 2.38 -8.92
CA GLY A 35 3.78 3.42 -8.73
C GLY A 35 2.76 3.54 -9.87
N SER A 36 3.19 3.37 -11.13
CA SER A 36 2.28 3.43 -12.29
C SER A 36 1.18 2.35 -12.24
N HIS A 37 1.51 1.16 -11.74
CA HIS A 37 0.54 0.07 -11.58
C HIS A 37 -0.46 0.40 -10.46
N ALA A 38 0.02 0.90 -9.33
CA ALA A 38 -0.83 1.37 -8.23
C ALA A 38 -1.81 2.45 -8.69
N ILE A 39 -1.32 3.47 -9.41
CA ILE A 39 -2.14 4.57 -9.93
C ILE A 39 -3.23 4.05 -10.87
N ARG A 40 -2.92 3.07 -11.73
CA ARG A 40 -3.93 2.46 -12.63
C ARG A 40 -5.04 1.77 -11.84
N ILE A 41 -4.70 0.99 -10.81
CA ILE A 41 -5.68 0.33 -9.96
C ILE A 41 -6.58 1.37 -9.28
N ILE A 42 -5.98 2.41 -8.69
CA ILE A 42 -6.71 3.46 -7.97
C ILE A 42 -7.68 4.20 -8.89
N LYS A 43 -7.28 4.50 -10.12
CA LYS A 43 -8.15 5.11 -11.13
C LYS A 43 -9.33 4.21 -11.53
N ASN A 44 -9.12 2.90 -11.57
CA ASN A 44 -10.15 1.94 -11.95
C ASN A 44 -11.16 1.70 -10.82
N ILE A 45 -10.69 1.59 -9.58
CA ILE A 45 -11.56 1.28 -8.43
C ILE A 45 -12.18 2.53 -7.80
N HIS A 46 -11.58 3.71 -8.03
CA HIS A 46 -11.98 5.02 -7.53
C HIS A 46 -12.32 5.02 -6.02
N PRO A 47 -11.34 4.72 -5.14
CA PRO A 47 -11.60 4.50 -3.73
C PRO A 47 -11.94 5.81 -2.99
N GLN A 48 -12.54 5.69 -1.81
CA GLN A 48 -12.82 6.85 -0.93
C GLN A 48 -11.55 7.45 -0.32
N ALA A 49 -10.54 6.62 -0.06
CA ALA A 49 -9.24 7.03 0.46
C ALA A 49 -8.18 5.98 0.09
N VAL A 50 -6.91 6.36 0.15
CA VAL A 50 -5.77 5.47 -0.13
C VAL A 50 -4.78 5.51 1.04
N LEU A 51 -4.33 4.35 1.48
CA LEU A 51 -3.14 4.20 2.32
C LEU A 51 -2.07 3.48 1.49
N GLY A 52 -0.97 4.16 1.19
CA GLY A 52 0.18 3.61 0.48
C GLY A 52 1.26 3.11 1.43
N ILE A 53 1.99 2.08 1.02
CA ILE A 53 3.23 1.64 1.67
C ILE A 53 4.29 1.57 0.57
N ALA A 54 5.27 2.45 0.63
CA ALA A 54 6.26 2.61 -0.45
C ALA A 54 7.53 3.32 0.05
N CYS A 55 8.58 3.32 -0.78
CA CYS A 55 9.70 4.23 -0.53
C CYS A 55 9.27 5.69 -0.76
N PHE A 56 10.13 6.63 -0.37
CA PHE A 56 9.82 8.06 -0.42
C PHE A 56 9.41 8.54 -1.83
N ASP A 57 10.15 8.14 -2.87
CA ASP A 57 9.93 8.63 -4.23
C ASP A 57 8.59 8.14 -4.81
N GLU A 58 8.28 6.84 -4.69
CA GLU A 58 6.97 6.31 -5.10
C GLU A 58 5.82 6.88 -4.27
N ALA A 59 6.01 7.09 -2.96
CA ALA A 59 4.98 7.67 -2.11
C ALA A 59 4.66 9.11 -2.55
N MET A 60 5.68 9.94 -2.79
CA MET A 60 5.52 11.31 -3.25
C MET A 60 4.84 11.36 -4.62
N MET A 61 5.28 10.51 -5.55
CA MET A 61 4.65 10.38 -6.87
C MET A 61 3.17 9.99 -6.76
N ALA A 62 2.85 9.00 -5.92
CA ALA A 62 1.48 8.55 -5.70
C ALA A 62 0.61 9.67 -5.13
N ILE A 63 1.11 10.38 -4.11
CA ILE A 63 0.40 11.50 -3.46
C ILE A 63 0.09 12.60 -4.49
N GLU A 64 1.07 13.03 -5.28
CA GLU A 64 0.86 14.05 -6.31
C GLU A 64 -0.14 13.62 -7.40
N ASN A 65 -0.13 12.35 -7.79
CA ASN A 65 -1.03 11.86 -8.83
C ASN A 65 -2.46 11.66 -8.31
N ILE A 66 -2.62 11.14 -7.09
CA ILE A 66 -3.91 10.73 -6.54
C ILE A 66 -4.67 11.95 -5.98
N SER A 67 -3.96 12.89 -5.37
CA SER A 67 -4.55 14.15 -4.87
C SER A 67 -5.23 14.96 -5.98
N LYS A 68 -4.73 14.90 -7.22
CA LYS A 68 -5.36 15.54 -8.40
C LYS A 68 -6.76 15.02 -8.71
N TYR A 69 -7.10 13.81 -8.23
CA TYR A 69 -8.43 13.22 -8.39
C TYR A 69 -9.35 13.49 -7.19
N GLY A 70 -8.91 14.32 -6.23
CA GLY A 70 -9.69 14.62 -5.02
C GLY A 70 -9.77 13.44 -4.04
N ILE A 71 -8.93 12.42 -4.21
CA ILE A 71 -8.90 11.25 -3.34
C ILE A 71 -7.86 11.50 -2.23
N PRO A 72 -8.27 11.49 -0.96
CA PRO A 72 -7.34 11.63 0.15
C PRO A 72 -6.39 10.43 0.22
N ILE A 73 -5.12 10.71 0.46
CA ILE A 73 -4.07 9.70 0.50
C ILE A 73 -3.11 9.95 1.66
N GLN A 74 -2.74 8.87 2.35
CA GLN A 74 -1.63 8.82 3.29
C GLN A 74 -0.64 7.76 2.85
N ALA A 75 0.61 7.86 3.31
CA ALA A 75 1.62 6.86 3.07
C ALA A 75 2.39 6.51 4.35
N VAL A 76 2.74 5.23 4.48
CA VAL A 76 3.76 4.75 5.42
C VAL A 76 5.02 4.49 4.60
N LEU A 77 6.13 5.10 5.02
CA LEU A 77 7.40 4.90 4.36
C LEU A 77 8.02 3.58 4.81
N LEU A 78 8.71 2.91 3.89
CA LEU A 78 9.56 1.77 4.25
C LEU A 78 10.66 2.25 5.20
N SER A 79 10.97 1.44 6.21
CA SER A 79 12.12 1.67 7.09
C SER A 79 13.44 1.31 6.41
N LYS A 80 13.36 0.47 5.37
CA LYS A 80 14.47 0.10 4.49
C LYS A 80 13.98 -0.07 3.07
N ASP A 81 14.50 0.78 2.19
CA ASP A 81 14.14 0.83 0.78
C ASP A 81 14.91 -0.20 -0.06
N GLY A 82 14.31 -0.55 -1.19
CA GLY A 82 14.86 -1.49 -2.18
C GLY A 82 13.75 -2.14 -3.00
N CYS A 83 14.09 -2.79 -4.11
CA CYS A 83 13.12 -3.62 -4.83
C CYS A 83 12.97 -5.02 -4.18
N VAL A 84 13.93 -5.40 -3.33
CA VAL A 84 14.03 -6.70 -2.68
C VAL A 84 14.49 -6.49 -1.25
N ASN A 85 13.99 -7.30 -0.31
CA ASN A 85 14.32 -7.22 1.12
C ASN A 85 14.02 -5.84 1.73
N THR A 86 12.86 -5.29 1.38
CA THR A 86 12.31 -4.10 2.02
C THR A 86 11.84 -4.41 3.43
N GLU A 87 11.87 -3.40 4.28
CA GLU A 87 11.35 -3.48 5.64
C GLU A 87 10.39 -2.31 5.87
N VAL A 88 9.35 -2.55 6.65
CA VAL A 88 8.37 -1.54 7.07
C VAL A 88 8.01 -1.80 8.52
N ASP A 89 7.82 -0.72 9.27
CA ASP A 89 7.31 -0.80 10.64
C ASP A 89 5.83 -1.17 10.63
N PHE A 90 5.52 -2.36 11.14
CA PHE A 90 4.15 -2.87 11.21
C PHE A 90 3.24 -2.02 12.09
N ASP A 91 3.76 -1.50 13.20
CA ASP A 91 2.97 -0.72 14.15
C ASP A 91 2.58 0.63 13.53
N ALA A 92 3.48 1.22 12.73
CA ALA A 92 3.18 2.41 11.94
C ALA A 92 2.08 2.15 10.90
N VAL A 93 2.10 1.00 10.24
CA VAL A 93 1.04 0.57 9.31
C VAL A 93 -0.29 0.41 10.04
N GLN A 94 -0.31 -0.29 11.17
CA GLN A 94 -1.54 -0.51 11.94
C GLN A 94 -2.15 0.78 12.46
N THR A 95 -1.32 1.66 13.01
CA THR A 95 -1.77 2.98 13.47
C THR A 95 -2.47 3.73 12.35
N LYS A 96 -1.98 3.64 11.10
CA LYS A 96 -2.62 4.27 9.95
C LYS A 96 -3.88 3.56 9.47
N LEU A 97 -3.95 2.23 9.58
CA LEU A 97 -5.14 1.44 9.27
C LEU A 97 -6.29 1.65 10.28
N ASP A 98 -5.97 2.06 11.51
CA ASP A 98 -6.94 2.32 12.57
C ASP A 98 -7.55 3.73 12.52
N ILE A 99 -6.94 4.66 11.79
CA ILE A 99 -7.48 6.02 11.61
C ILE A 99 -8.62 5.95 10.58
N GLN A 100 -9.86 5.97 11.08
CA GLN A 100 -11.09 6.08 10.29
C GLN A 100 -11.59 7.52 10.19
#